data_AF-A0A5E3XJG4-F1
#
_entry.id   AF-A0A5E3XJG4-F1
#
_cell.length_a   1.000
_cell.length_b   1.000
_cell.length_c   1.000
_cell.angle_alpha   90.00
_cell.angle_beta   90.00
_cell.angle_gamma   90.00
#
_symmetry.space_group_name_H-M   'P 1'
#
loop_
_entity.id
_entity.type
_entity.pdbx_description
1 polymer ?
#
loop_
_entity_poly.entity_id
_entity_poly.type
_entity_poly.pdbx_seq_one_letter_code
_entity_poly.pdbx_strand_id
1 'polypeptide(L)'
;MSTVSERTSILREFATNDDLRQRIFDAMERFNGSAGGTSRALSRFEDPELLGPTCDVVAEGTRGQATLVHIQQPDTEHVVELCGVLVDSKLPPWFSTNRLLDGLPKKTGIPLSYADIAFFDHSSLNSTLAALENIRKIFMCKQGDIDALKYGECVNGGVVVRAQNRVACPPKDLQAGIVDLGDPGKDIDPQGIFRKQILKSRGLCYTSENEVSFYRASNVTGAFGDMSWTKIPPREVRPGMVVNVQAVPVVIPTAKGTLKMALKLRSIMIISDEALKVS
;
A
#
# COMPACT_ATOMS: atom_id res chain seq x y z
N MET A 1 -13.03 21.24 3.13
CA MET A 1 -13.37 20.74 4.49
C MET A 1 -14.59 19.82 4.42
N SER A 2 -14.57 18.77 3.57
CA SER A 2 -15.65 17.74 3.51
C SER A 2 -15.18 16.35 3.99
N THR A 3 -13.96 16.23 4.49
CA THR A 3 -13.21 14.96 4.40
C THR A 3 -13.48 13.94 5.51
N VAL A 4 -14.11 14.30 6.63
CA VAL A 4 -14.43 13.30 7.67
C VAL A 4 -15.88 12.83 7.54
N SER A 5 -16.82 13.75 7.31
CA SER A 5 -18.25 13.45 7.17
C SER A 5 -18.56 12.53 5.98
N GLU A 6 -17.95 12.76 4.82
CA GLU A 6 -18.16 11.93 3.61
C GLU A 6 -17.50 10.55 3.73
N ARG A 7 -16.33 10.47 4.38
CA ARG A 7 -15.65 9.17 4.65
C ARG A 7 -16.51 8.30 5.56
N THR A 8 -17.08 8.88 6.60
CA THR A 8 -17.94 8.15 7.53
C THR A 8 -19.26 7.74 6.86
N SER A 9 -19.79 8.49 5.89
CA SER A 9 -21.05 8.14 5.23
C SER A 9 -20.91 6.92 4.32
N ILE A 10 -19.94 6.90 3.40
CA ILE A 10 -19.73 5.79 2.46
C ILE A 10 -19.41 4.50 3.23
N LEU A 11 -18.55 4.58 4.25
CA LEU A 11 -18.17 3.43 5.06
C LEU A 11 -19.30 2.93 5.95
N ARG A 12 -20.19 3.82 6.42
CA ARG A 12 -21.39 3.43 7.17
C ARG A 12 -22.41 2.78 6.23
N GLU A 13 -22.53 3.30 5.02
CA GLU A 13 -23.40 2.74 4.00
C GLU A 13 -22.98 1.32 3.63
N PHE A 14 -21.68 1.04 3.47
CA PHE A 14 -21.19 -0.33 3.30
C PHE A 14 -21.61 -1.30 4.40
N ALA A 15 -21.54 -0.85 5.65
CA ALA A 15 -21.90 -1.67 6.80
C ALA A 15 -23.41 -1.93 6.90
N THR A 16 -24.25 -1.15 6.20
CA THR A 16 -25.70 -1.17 6.35
C THR A 16 -26.48 -1.47 5.06
N ASN A 17 -25.84 -1.42 3.90
CA ASN A 17 -26.44 -1.64 2.58
C ASN A 17 -25.88 -2.94 1.96
N ASP A 18 -26.65 -4.02 2.05
CA ASP A 18 -26.25 -5.34 1.56
C ASP A 18 -26.10 -5.38 0.04
N ASP A 19 -26.93 -4.65 -0.72
CA ASP A 19 -26.82 -4.56 -2.18
C ASP A 19 -25.50 -3.92 -2.61
N LEU A 20 -25.11 -2.82 -1.96
CA LEU A 20 -23.83 -2.16 -2.22
C LEU A 20 -22.66 -3.08 -1.86
N ARG A 21 -22.74 -3.81 -0.74
CA ARG A 21 -21.72 -4.78 -0.33
C ARG A 21 -21.56 -5.89 -1.35
N GLN A 22 -22.66 -6.47 -1.81
CA GLN A 22 -22.63 -7.54 -2.82
C GLN A 22 -22.01 -7.05 -4.12
N ARG A 23 -22.37 -5.85 -4.60
CA ARG A 23 -21.76 -5.27 -5.82
C ARG A 23 -20.26 -5.08 -5.72
N ILE A 24 -19.75 -4.75 -4.54
CA ILE A 24 -18.31 -4.66 -4.29
C ILE A 24 -17.66 -6.03 -4.28
N PHE A 25 -18.28 -7.02 -3.62
CA PHE A 25 -17.78 -8.38 -3.64
C PHE A 25 -17.72 -8.91 -5.07
N ASP A 26 -18.78 -8.70 -5.86
CA ASP A 26 -18.79 -9.04 -7.28
C ASP A 26 -17.69 -8.31 -8.07
N ALA A 27 -17.37 -7.06 -7.75
CA ALA A 27 -16.26 -6.35 -8.39
C ALA A 27 -14.90 -6.95 -8.02
N MET A 28 -14.70 -7.32 -6.75
CA MET A 28 -13.50 -7.99 -6.27
C MET A 28 -13.35 -9.38 -6.89
N GLU A 29 -14.43 -10.17 -6.91
CA GLU A 29 -14.46 -11.51 -7.50
C GLU A 29 -14.25 -11.47 -9.02
N ARG A 30 -14.90 -10.54 -9.74
CA ARG A 30 -14.67 -10.34 -11.16
C ARG A 30 -13.21 -10.04 -11.45
N PHE A 31 -12.61 -9.11 -10.70
CA PHE A 31 -11.18 -8.81 -10.85
C PHE A 31 -10.30 -10.04 -10.57
N ASN A 32 -10.57 -10.77 -9.50
CA ASN A 32 -9.83 -11.99 -9.15
C ASN A 32 -10.00 -13.09 -10.21
N GLY A 33 -11.18 -13.20 -10.82
CA GLY A 33 -11.51 -14.18 -11.86
C GLY A 33 -10.94 -13.81 -13.24
N SER A 34 -11.11 -12.57 -13.69
CA SER A 34 -10.65 -12.07 -15.00
C SER A 34 -9.14 -11.98 -15.10
N ALA A 35 -8.46 -11.76 -13.98
CA ALA A 35 -7.02 -11.58 -13.94
C ALA A 35 -6.21 -12.87 -14.07
N GLY A 36 -6.79 -14.07 -13.96
CA GLY A 36 -5.88 -15.21 -13.97
C GLY A 36 -6.27 -16.59 -13.46
N GLY A 37 -7.28 -16.76 -12.59
CA GLY A 37 -7.54 -18.07 -11.99
C GLY A 37 -6.28 -18.68 -11.33
N THR A 38 -6.15 -18.48 -10.02
CA THR A 38 -4.96 -18.64 -9.14
C THR A 38 -4.13 -17.38 -8.98
N SER A 39 -3.95 -16.98 -7.72
CA SER A 39 -3.61 -15.63 -7.31
C SER A 39 -2.11 -15.37 -7.44
N ARG A 40 -1.73 -14.23 -8.03
CA ARG A 40 -0.35 -14.03 -8.47
C ARG A 40 0.65 -13.67 -7.39
N ALA A 41 0.20 -13.27 -6.21
CA ALA A 41 1.13 -13.03 -5.11
C ALA A 41 0.64 -13.67 -3.82
N LEU A 42 -0.40 -13.13 -3.16
CA LEU A 42 -0.75 -13.53 -1.79
C LEU A 42 -1.08 -15.02 -1.61
N SER A 43 -1.83 -15.66 -2.53
CA SER A 43 -2.16 -17.09 -2.37
C SER A 43 -0.93 -17.99 -2.49
N ARG A 44 0.06 -17.59 -3.30
CA ARG A 44 1.37 -18.23 -3.34
C ARG A 44 2.05 -18.21 -1.97
N PHE A 45 1.75 -17.20 -1.15
CA PHE A 45 2.28 -17.06 0.19
C PHE A 45 1.45 -17.76 1.28
N GLU A 46 0.39 -18.51 0.92
CA GLU A 46 -0.37 -19.33 1.87
C GLU A 46 0.34 -20.65 2.25
N ASP A 47 1.27 -21.12 1.41
CA ASP A 47 2.06 -22.33 1.66
C ASP A 47 3.51 -21.98 2.08
N PRO A 48 3.90 -22.23 3.34
CA PRO A 48 5.25 -21.95 3.82
C PRO A 48 6.38 -22.66 3.05
N GLU A 49 6.13 -23.83 2.47
CA GLU A 49 7.15 -24.63 1.79
C GLU A 49 7.55 -24.00 0.44
N LEU A 50 6.62 -23.35 -0.24
CA LEU A 50 6.87 -22.62 -1.49
C LEU A 50 7.66 -21.32 -1.28
N LEU A 51 7.72 -20.84 -0.04
CA LEU A 51 8.28 -19.52 0.29
C LEU A 51 9.71 -19.56 0.81
N GLY A 52 10.04 -20.59 1.59
CA GLY A 52 11.39 -20.78 2.13
C GLY A 52 12.53 -20.70 1.09
N PRO A 53 12.37 -21.27 -0.12
CA PRO A 53 13.39 -21.21 -1.17
C PRO A 53 13.41 -19.88 -1.95
N THR A 54 12.29 -19.16 -2.00
CA THR A 54 12.11 -18.01 -2.92
C THR A 54 12.36 -16.66 -2.26
N CYS A 55 12.55 -16.61 -0.94
CA CYS A 55 12.63 -15.38 -0.17
C CYS A 55 13.98 -15.27 0.56
N ASP A 56 14.88 -14.44 0.05
CA ASP A 56 16.09 -14.01 0.75
C ASP A 56 15.87 -12.66 1.43
N VAL A 57 16.47 -12.53 2.60
CA VAL A 57 16.41 -11.33 3.44
C VAL A 57 17.65 -10.51 3.12
N VAL A 58 17.50 -9.46 2.30
CA VAL A 58 18.63 -8.66 1.83
C VAL A 58 18.77 -7.38 2.67
N ALA A 59 19.98 -7.23 3.20
CA ALA A 59 20.51 -6.13 4.00
C ALA A 59 20.16 -6.11 5.51
N GLU A 60 21.22 -6.21 6.32
CA GLU A 60 21.27 -5.73 7.70
C GLU A 60 21.56 -4.23 7.69
N GLY A 61 20.56 -3.42 8.04
CA GLY A 61 20.72 -1.98 8.14
C GLY A 61 20.80 -1.52 9.60
N THR A 62 21.70 -0.58 9.88
CA THR A 62 21.72 0.09 11.19
C THR A 62 20.55 1.08 11.28
N ARG A 63 19.73 0.96 12.34
CA ARG A 63 18.66 1.90 12.77
C ARG A 63 17.89 2.60 11.63
N GLY A 64 16.77 2.00 11.22
CA GLY A 64 15.72 2.65 10.43
C GLY A 64 15.74 2.35 8.93
N GLN A 65 16.64 1.48 8.49
CA GLN A 65 16.61 0.84 7.18
C GLN A 65 15.67 -0.37 7.20
N ALA A 66 14.95 -0.55 6.10
CA ALA A 66 14.01 -1.64 5.93
C ALA A 66 14.67 -2.79 5.19
N THR A 67 14.58 -3.99 5.75
CA THR A 67 15.05 -5.22 5.12
C THR A 67 13.95 -5.72 4.18
N LEU A 68 14.29 -5.83 2.90
CA LEU A 68 13.40 -6.23 1.81
C LEU A 68 13.43 -7.75 1.64
N VAL A 69 12.30 -8.34 1.20
CA VAL A 69 12.32 -9.69 0.64
C VAL A 69 12.78 -9.61 -0.81
N HIS A 70 13.88 -10.28 -1.14
CA HIS A 70 14.30 -10.50 -2.52
C HIS A 70 14.08 -11.95 -2.93
N ILE A 71 13.96 -12.20 -4.24
CA ILE A 71 14.22 -13.54 -4.78
C ILE A 71 15.75 -13.74 -4.80
N GLN A 72 16.22 -14.98 -4.93
CA GLN A 72 17.63 -15.36 -5.17
C GLN A 72 18.33 -14.59 -6.32
N GLN A 73 17.63 -13.67 -7.00
CA GLN A 73 18.17 -12.65 -7.89
C GLN A 73 18.17 -11.28 -7.18
N PRO A 74 19.34 -10.66 -6.96
CA PRO A 74 19.51 -9.48 -6.10
C PRO A 74 18.70 -8.24 -6.51
N ASP A 75 18.13 -8.20 -7.72
CA ASP A 75 17.41 -7.04 -8.25
C ASP A 75 15.88 -7.20 -8.31
N THR A 76 15.31 -8.23 -7.67
CA THR A 76 13.87 -8.53 -7.76
C THR A 76 13.17 -8.52 -6.39
N GLU A 77 12.21 -7.61 -6.23
CA GLU A 77 11.37 -7.50 -5.03
C GLU A 77 10.16 -8.44 -5.09
N HIS A 78 9.75 -8.99 -3.94
CA HIS A 78 8.46 -9.67 -3.83
C HIS A 78 7.33 -8.68 -3.63
N VAL A 79 6.45 -8.59 -4.63
CA VAL A 79 5.24 -7.79 -4.57
C VAL A 79 4.07 -8.67 -4.12
N VAL A 80 3.34 -8.21 -3.11
CA VAL A 80 2.03 -8.71 -2.71
C VAL A 80 0.92 -7.82 -3.26
N GLU A 81 -0.20 -8.43 -3.63
CA GLU A 81 -1.34 -7.74 -4.24
C GLU A 81 -2.56 -7.85 -3.33
N LEU A 82 -3.05 -6.72 -2.83
CA LEU A 82 -4.18 -6.63 -1.91
C LEU A 82 -5.38 -6.01 -2.63
N CYS A 83 -6.40 -6.83 -2.90
CA CYS A 83 -7.66 -6.34 -3.46
C CYS A 83 -8.67 -6.08 -2.34
N GLY A 84 -9.21 -4.86 -2.27
CA GLY A 84 -10.22 -4.47 -1.29
C GLY A 84 -10.71 -3.04 -1.49
N VAL A 85 -11.45 -2.52 -0.52
CA VAL A 85 -11.98 -1.15 -0.56
C VAL A 85 -11.01 -0.18 0.09
N LEU A 86 -10.68 0.91 -0.59
CA LEU A 86 -9.87 1.98 -0.03
C LEU A 86 -10.68 2.77 1.01
N VAL A 87 -10.37 2.66 2.30
CA VAL A 87 -11.16 3.31 3.37
C VAL A 87 -10.54 4.62 3.84
N ASP A 88 -9.22 4.72 3.81
CA ASP A 88 -8.49 5.96 4.05
C ASP A 88 -7.22 5.98 3.20
N SER A 89 -6.75 7.19 2.90
CA SER A 89 -5.48 7.37 2.23
C SER A 89 -4.90 8.75 2.46
N LYS A 90 -3.56 8.77 2.49
CA LYS A 90 -2.75 9.99 2.40
C LYS A 90 -1.85 9.81 1.20
N LEU A 91 -2.31 10.31 0.06
CA LEU A 91 -1.62 10.20 -1.21
C LEU A 91 -1.42 11.59 -1.80
N PRO A 92 -0.45 11.77 -2.72
CA PRO A 92 -0.37 12.98 -3.53
C PRO A 92 -1.67 13.20 -4.32
N PRO A 93 -1.89 14.40 -4.92
CA PRO A 93 -1.05 15.59 -4.86
C PRO A 93 -0.99 16.27 -3.47
N TRP A 94 0.16 16.89 -3.18
CA TRP A 94 0.43 17.59 -1.92
C TRP A 94 0.02 19.08 -1.99
N PHE A 95 -1.27 19.36 -1.84
CA PHE A 95 -1.81 20.73 -1.89
C PHE A 95 -1.62 21.57 -0.62
N SER A 96 -1.20 20.97 0.50
CA SER A 96 -0.98 21.75 1.71
C SER A 96 0.08 21.12 2.60
N THR A 97 0.83 21.98 3.29
CA THR A 97 1.79 21.57 4.32
C THR A 97 1.11 20.79 5.44
N ASN A 98 -0.12 21.18 5.79
CA ASN A 98 -0.87 20.48 6.83
C ASN A 98 -1.18 19.04 6.40
N ARG A 99 -1.70 18.81 5.20
CA ARG A 99 -1.95 17.44 4.68
C ARG A 99 -0.64 16.63 4.62
N LEU A 100 0.42 17.23 4.11
CA LEU A 100 1.72 16.56 3.97
C LEU A 100 2.31 16.16 5.32
N LEU A 101 2.27 17.06 6.31
CA LEU A 101 2.88 16.82 7.64
C LEU A 101 1.91 16.24 8.67
N ASP A 102 0.66 15.95 8.28
CA ASP A 102 -0.36 15.44 9.18
C ASP A 102 0.04 14.13 9.85
N GLY A 103 -0.35 13.95 11.12
CA GLY A 103 -0.05 12.77 11.92
C GLY A 103 1.41 12.63 12.37
N LEU A 104 2.31 13.56 12.01
CA LEU A 104 3.71 13.51 12.46
C LEU A 104 3.88 14.19 13.83
N PRO A 105 4.51 13.51 14.82
CA PRO A 105 4.85 14.13 16.09
C PRO A 105 5.69 15.40 15.86
N LYS A 106 5.24 16.54 16.40
CA LYS A 106 5.88 17.86 16.25
C LYS A 106 6.13 18.28 14.79
N LYS A 107 5.48 17.64 13.81
CA LYS A 107 5.71 17.82 12.37
C LYS A 107 7.17 17.58 11.93
N THR A 108 8.02 16.89 12.69
CA THR A 108 9.47 16.74 12.40
C THR A 108 9.87 15.40 11.76
N GLY A 109 8.95 14.45 11.60
CA GLY A 109 9.23 13.15 10.97
C GLY A 109 9.28 13.16 9.44
N ILE A 110 9.57 11.99 8.84
CA ILE A 110 9.43 11.76 7.40
C ILE A 110 7.96 11.47 7.12
N PRO A 111 7.27 12.23 6.26
CA PRO A 111 5.90 11.93 5.92
C PRO A 111 5.76 10.58 5.22
N LEU A 112 4.60 9.96 5.39
CA LEU A 112 4.25 8.72 4.73
C LEU A 112 3.10 8.97 3.76
N SER A 113 3.22 8.40 2.58
CA SER A 113 2.08 8.04 1.76
C SER A 113 1.49 6.75 2.30
N TYR A 114 0.17 6.64 2.42
CA TYR A 114 -0.46 5.37 2.81
C TYR A 114 -1.81 5.16 2.15
N ALA A 115 -2.19 3.88 2.07
CA ALA A 115 -3.49 3.39 1.66
C ALA A 115 -3.96 2.35 2.67
N ASP A 116 -5.17 2.56 3.19
CA ASP A 116 -5.86 1.66 4.11
C ASP A 116 -6.93 0.89 3.35
N ILE A 117 -6.80 -0.43 3.38
CA ILE A 117 -7.62 -1.33 2.59
C ILE A 117 -8.46 -2.17 3.54
N ALA A 118 -9.79 -2.11 3.40
CA ALA A 118 -10.71 -2.95 4.15
C ALA A 118 -11.32 -4.02 3.24
N PHE A 119 -11.65 -5.16 3.84
CA PHE A 119 -12.23 -6.31 3.15
C PHE A 119 -13.71 -6.52 3.48
N PHE A 120 -14.23 -5.90 4.54
CA PHE A 120 -15.64 -6.00 4.98
C PHE A 120 -16.17 -7.44 5.01
N ASP A 121 -15.41 -8.37 5.58
CA ASP A 121 -15.75 -9.80 5.67
C ASP A 121 -15.80 -10.57 4.34
N HIS A 122 -15.30 -9.98 3.25
CA HIS A 122 -15.07 -10.71 2.00
C HIS A 122 -14.16 -11.94 2.25
N SER A 123 -14.43 -13.03 1.55
CA SER A 123 -13.74 -14.32 1.70
C SER A 123 -12.21 -14.24 1.56
N SER A 124 -11.72 -13.27 0.76
CA SER A 124 -10.29 -13.01 0.57
C SER A 124 -9.56 -12.46 1.80
N LEU A 125 -10.28 -12.02 2.84
CA LEU A 125 -9.66 -11.52 4.07
C LEU A 125 -8.81 -12.59 4.75
N ASN A 126 -9.38 -13.77 5.00
CA ASN A 126 -8.69 -14.84 5.73
C ASN A 126 -7.45 -15.31 4.97
N SER A 127 -7.57 -15.48 3.66
CA SER A 127 -6.45 -15.75 2.75
C SER A 127 -5.34 -14.70 2.85
N THR A 128 -5.72 -13.42 2.83
CA THR A 128 -4.77 -12.30 2.96
C THR A 128 -4.04 -12.34 4.31
N LEU A 129 -4.77 -12.54 5.40
CA LEU A 129 -4.19 -12.58 6.75
C LEU A 129 -3.25 -13.79 6.91
N ALA A 130 -3.63 -14.96 6.42
CA ALA A 130 -2.80 -16.16 6.46
C ALA A 130 -1.51 -15.99 5.65
N ALA A 131 -1.60 -15.46 4.44
CA ALA A 131 -0.46 -15.19 3.58
C ALA A 131 0.54 -14.20 4.22
N LEU A 132 0.04 -13.11 4.80
CA LEU A 132 0.87 -12.14 5.49
C LEU A 132 1.55 -12.75 6.73
N GLU A 133 0.83 -13.55 7.51
CA GLU A 133 1.39 -14.24 8.68
C GLU A 133 2.48 -15.24 8.29
N ASN A 134 2.34 -15.95 7.17
CA ASN A 134 3.38 -16.84 6.66
C ASN A 134 4.63 -16.07 6.24
N ILE A 135 4.47 -14.96 5.52
CA ILE A 135 5.59 -14.06 5.18
C ILE A 135 6.32 -13.62 6.46
N ARG A 136 5.58 -13.25 7.51
CA ARG A 136 6.16 -12.89 8.81
C ARG A 136 6.99 -14.04 9.40
N LYS A 137 6.45 -15.25 9.44
CA LYS A 137 7.14 -16.43 9.99
C LYS A 137 8.46 -16.71 9.27
N ILE A 138 8.53 -16.53 7.95
CA ILE A 138 9.77 -16.69 7.19
C ILE A 138 10.82 -15.69 7.62
N PHE A 139 10.42 -14.42 7.78
CA PHE A 139 11.34 -13.43 8.32
C PHE A 139 11.78 -13.78 9.75
N MET A 140 10.88 -14.32 10.58
CA MET A 140 11.24 -14.71 11.95
C MET A 140 12.31 -15.79 12.00
N CYS A 141 12.24 -16.76 11.07
CA CYS A 141 13.26 -17.80 10.95
C CYS A 141 14.67 -17.24 10.68
N LYS A 142 14.79 -16.04 10.11
CA LYS A 142 16.07 -15.40 9.76
C LYS A 142 16.52 -14.31 10.72
N GLN A 143 15.58 -13.53 11.26
CA GLN A 143 15.86 -12.29 11.99
C GLN A 143 15.42 -12.35 13.48
N GLY A 144 14.88 -13.48 13.94
CA GLY A 144 14.35 -13.63 15.29
C GLY A 144 12.93 -13.09 15.44
N ASP A 145 12.55 -12.63 16.62
CA ASP A 145 11.18 -12.18 16.86
C ASP A 145 10.83 -10.92 16.08
N ILE A 146 9.73 -11.01 15.32
CA ILE A 146 9.18 -9.91 14.52
C ILE A 146 7.75 -9.68 14.94
N ASP A 147 7.47 -8.46 15.37
CA ASP A 147 6.11 -8.02 15.70
C ASP A 147 5.19 -8.22 14.49
N ALA A 148 4.01 -8.78 14.75
CA ALA A 148 2.97 -8.93 13.73
C ALA A 148 2.58 -7.60 13.09
N LEU A 149 2.09 -7.68 11.85
CA LEU A 149 1.47 -6.52 11.21
C LEU A 149 0.38 -5.99 12.13
N LYS A 150 0.51 -4.71 12.49
CA LYS A 150 -0.57 -4.01 13.17
C LYS A 150 -1.63 -3.71 12.14
N TYR A 151 -2.73 -4.45 12.21
CA TYR A 151 -3.96 -4.08 11.52
C TYR A 151 -4.42 -2.72 12.08
N GLY A 152 -4.96 -1.88 11.20
CA GLY A 152 -5.48 -0.57 11.61
C GLY A 152 -6.62 -0.72 12.64
N GLU A 153 -7.04 0.39 13.24
CA GLU A 153 -8.30 0.40 14.00
C GLU A 153 -9.41 -0.13 13.08
N CYS A 154 -10.22 -1.08 13.56
CA CYS A 154 -11.31 -1.63 12.78
C CYS A 154 -12.22 -0.48 12.34
N VAL A 155 -12.36 -0.27 11.03
CA VAL A 155 -13.22 0.77 10.50
C VAL A 155 -14.59 0.14 10.25
N ASN A 156 -15.58 0.53 11.05
CA ASN A 156 -16.94 -0.05 11.03
C ASN A 156 -16.94 -1.58 11.13
N GLY A 157 -16.07 -2.16 11.98
CA GLY A 157 -15.97 -3.60 12.19
C GLY A 157 -15.06 -4.35 11.21
N GLY A 158 -14.68 -3.74 10.09
CA GLY A 158 -13.79 -4.36 9.11
C GLY A 158 -12.31 -4.31 9.51
N VAL A 159 -11.59 -5.42 9.30
CA VAL A 159 -10.12 -5.47 9.42
C VAL A 159 -9.49 -4.63 8.32
N VAL A 160 -8.57 -3.74 8.71
CA VAL A 160 -7.87 -2.83 7.79
C VAL A 160 -6.40 -3.21 7.67
N VAL A 161 -5.95 -3.42 6.44
CA VAL A 161 -4.54 -3.61 6.10
C VAL A 161 -3.99 -2.31 5.54
N ARG A 162 -2.94 -1.78 6.16
CA ARG A 162 -2.26 -0.54 5.73
C ARG A 162 -1.01 -0.87 4.92
N ALA A 163 -0.94 -0.33 3.70
CA ALA A 163 0.30 -0.22 2.94
C ALA A 163 0.78 1.23 2.96
N GLN A 164 2.07 1.44 3.15
CA GLN A 164 2.64 2.79 3.31
C GLN A 164 4.02 2.91 2.67
N ASN A 165 4.37 4.08 2.15
CA ASN A 165 5.71 4.37 1.65
C ASN A 165 6.17 5.72 2.18
N ARG A 166 7.48 5.87 2.41
CA ARG A 166 8.04 7.18 2.74
C ARG A 166 7.95 8.06 1.49
N VAL A 167 7.50 9.30 1.67
CA VAL A 167 7.43 10.25 0.55
C VAL A 167 8.82 10.71 0.08
N ALA A 168 9.83 10.56 0.93
CA ALA A 168 11.23 10.93 0.70
C ALA A 168 12.13 10.16 1.67
N CYS A 169 13.43 10.08 1.42
CA CYS A 169 14.40 9.45 2.33
C CYS A 169 15.56 10.40 2.71
N PRO A 170 16.22 10.17 3.86
CA PRO A 170 17.47 10.85 4.18
C PRO A 170 18.57 10.51 3.16
N PRO A 171 19.46 11.46 2.80
CA PRO A 171 20.56 11.19 1.86
C PRO A 171 21.48 10.05 2.31
N LYS A 172 21.66 9.90 3.62
CA LYS A 172 22.45 8.81 4.23
C LYS A 172 21.83 7.41 4.06
N ASP A 173 20.55 7.34 3.74
CA ASP A 173 19.83 6.08 3.52
C ASP A 173 19.80 5.70 2.03
N LEU A 174 20.42 6.50 1.15
CA LEU A 174 20.53 6.19 -0.28
C LEU A 174 21.52 5.05 -0.50
N GLN A 175 21.04 3.99 -1.14
CA GLN A 175 21.90 2.90 -1.59
C GLN A 175 22.71 3.33 -2.83
N ALA A 176 23.85 2.67 -3.05
CA ALA A 176 24.68 2.93 -4.21
C ALA A 176 23.87 2.74 -5.51
N GLY A 177 23.96 3.70 -6.43
CA GLY A 177 23.25 3.68 -7.71
C GLY A 177 21.84 4.27 -7.69
N ILE A 178 21.25 4.56 -6.53
CA ILE A 178 19.97 5.27 -6.45
C ILE A 178 20.19 6.77 -6.64
N VAL A 179 19.47 7.35 -7.60
CA VAL A 179 19.55 8.77 -7.95
C VAL A 179 18.43 9.56 -7.26
N ASP A 180 18.78 10.72 -6.70
CA ASP A 180 17.80 11.72 -6.27
C ASP A 180 17.18 12.37 -7.51
N LEU A 181 15.88 12.15 -7.71
CA LEU A 181 15.12 12.67 -8.83
C LEU A 181 14.89 14.18 -8.70
N GLY A 182 14.92 14.73 -7.48
CA GLY A 182 14.85 16.17 -7.16
C GLY A 182 13.55 16.90 -7.52
N ASP A 183 12.82 16.46 -8.54
CA ASP A 183 11.54 17.00 -8.99
C ASP A 183 10.47 15.89 -9.08
N PRO A 184 9.46 15.90 -8.20
CA PRO A 184 8.37 14.91 -8.24
C PRO A 184 7.29 15.21 -9.32
N GLY A 185 7.42 16.32 -10.06
CA GLY A 185 6.45 16.72 -11.08
C GLY A 185 5.17 17.35 -10.53
N LYS A 186 4.35 17.91 -11.44
CA LYS A 186 3.14 18.66 -11.08
C LYS A 186 1.97 17.79 -10.60
N ASP A 187 1.96 16.51 -10.96
CA ASP A 187 0.92 15.58 -10.51
C ASP A 187 1.08 15.21 -9.03
N ILE A 188 2.31 15.27 -8.51
CA ILE A 188 2.65 14.98 -7.13
C ILE A 188 2.73 16.26 -6.29
N ASP A 189 3.37 17.31 -6.82
CA ASP A 189 3.62 18.57 -6.12
C ASP A 189 3.18 19.82 -6.92
N PRO A 190 1.87 19.99 -7.17
CA PRO A 190 1.35 21.06 -8.04
C PRO A 190 1.68 22.47 -7.54
N GLN A 191 1.89 22.64 -6.23
CA GLN A 191 2.17 23.94 -5.59
C GLN A 191 3.61 24.10 -5.11
N GLY A 192 4.50 23.13 -5.39
CA GLY A 192 5.89 23.17 -4.93
C GLY A 192 6.06 23.02 -3.41
N ILE A 193 5.01 22.59 -2.69
CA ILE A 193 4.99 22.46 -1.24
C ILE A 193 5.89 21.31 -0.81
N PHE A 194 5.79 20.16 -1.47
CA PHE A 194 6.65 19.02 -1.16
C PHE A 194 8.13 19.37 -1.40
N ARG A 195 8.46 19.96 -2.56
CA ARG A 195 9.82 20.41 -2.86
C ARG A 195 10.35 21.40 -1.83
N LYS A 196 9.54 22.40 -1.44
CA LYS A 196 9.94 23.42 -0.48
C LYS A 196 10.09 22.85 0.95
N GLN A 197 9.09 22.11 1.42
CA GLN A 197 8.97 21.70 2.83
C GLN A 197 9.70 20.39 3.16
N ILE A 198 9.88 19.52 2.17
CA ILE A 198 10.50 18.19 2.37
C ILE A 198 11.90 18.18 1.76
N LEU A 199 12.04 18.44 0.47
CA LEU A 199 13.34 18.28 -0.20
C LEU A 199 14.32 19.38 0.22
N LYS A 200 13.93 20.66 0.08
CA LYS A 200 14.81 21.80 0.41
C LYS A 200 14.93 22.03 1.91
N SER A 201 13.82 22.19 2.62
CA SER A 201 13.85 22.58 4.04
C SER A 201 14.37 21.49 4.98
N ARG A 202 14.22 20.20 4.62
CA ARG A 202 14.67 19.08 5.47
C ARG A 202 15.86 18.33 4.88
N GLY A 203 16.33 18.71 3.68
CA GLY A 203 17.43 18.04 3.01
C GLY A 203 17.15 16.56 2.74
N LEU A 204 15.90 16.20 2.44
CA LEU A 204 15.52 14.83 2.08
C LEU A 204 15.58 14.65 0.57
N CYS A 205 15.84 13.42 0.13
CA CYS A 205 15.92 13.03 -1.27
C CYS A 205 14.62 12.37 -1.72
N TYR A 206 14.25 12.58 -2.98
CA TYR A 206 13.11 11.91 -3.62
C TYR A 206 13.61 10.95 -4.66
N THR A 207 13.38 9.66 -4.48
CA THR A 207 13.89 8.63 -5.38
C THR A 207 12.77 7.80 -5.96
N SER A 208 13.08 6.95 -6.96
CA SER A 208 12.16 5.94 -7.50
C SER A 208 11.57 5.04 -6.40
N GLU A 209 12.30 4.85 -5.30
CA GLU A 209 11.85 4.07 -4.15
C GLU A 209 10.72 4.72 -3.34
N ASN A 210 10.56 6.03 -3.48
CA ASN A 210 9.49 6.82 -2.85
C ASN A 210 8.27 6.99 -3.76
N GLU A 211 8.36 6.61 -5.02
CA GLU A 211 7.26 6.74 -5.97
C GLU A 211 6.16 5.71 -5.68
N VAL A 212 4.91 6.17 -5.81
CA VAL A 212 3.74 5.32 -5.85
C VAL A 212 3.10 5.50 -7.21
N SER A 213 2.92 4.41 -7.94
CA SER A 213 2.27 4.43 -9.25
C SER A 213 0.75 4.28 -9.12
N PHE A 214 0.00 4.95 -9.99
CA PHE A 214 -1.46 4.94 -9.96
C PHE A 214 -2.00 4.49 -11.31
N TYR A 215 -2.92 3.55 -11.28
CA TYR A 215 -3.50 2.95 -12.47
C TYR A 215 -5.02 2.88 -12.38
N ARG A 216 -5.69 2.81 -13.54
CA ARG A 216 -7.09 2.43 -13.66
C ARG A 216 -7.19 1.19 -14.53
N ALA A 217 -7.83 0.15 -14.00
CA ALA A 217 -8.15 -1.04 -14.76
C ALA A 217 -9.24 -0.72 -15.78
N SER A 218 -9.12 -1.27 -16.98
CA SER A 218 -10.09 -1.22 -18.07
C SER A 218 -10.38 -2.66 -18.51
N ASN A 219 -11.59 -2.92 -18.99
CA ASN A 219 -12.05 -4.25 -19.40
C ASN A 219 -11.97 -5.31 -18.29
N VAL A 220 -12.28 -4.93 -17.04
CA VAL A 220 -12.33 -5.86 -15.88
C VAL A 220 -13.36 -6.97 -16.08
N THR A 221 -14.34 -6.78 -16.99
CA THR A 221 -15.37 -7.76 -17.34
C THR A 221 -15.08 -8.52 -18.65
N GLY A 222 -13.92 -8.31 -19.28
CA GLY A 222 -13.53 -8.97 -20.53
C GLY A 222 -13.21 -10.45 -20.33
N ALA A 223 -12.97 -11.16 -21.44
CA ALA A 223 -12.45 -12.52 -21.35
C ALA A 223 -11.07 -12.49 -20.66
N PHE A 224 -10.68 -13.64 -20.13
CA PHE A 224 -9.38 -13.80 -19.48
C PHE A 224 -8.23 -13.25 -20.34
N GLY A 225 -7.46 -12.31 -19.79
CA GLY A 225 -6.33 -11.68 -20.48
C GLY A 225 -6.65 -10.36 -21.21
N ASP A 226 -7.91 -9.93 -21.28
CA ASP A 226 -8.29 -8.65 -21.91
C ASP A 226 -8.17 -7.43 -20.97
N MET A 227 -7.85 -7.67 -19.69
CA MET A 227 -7.68 -6.60 -18.71
C MET A 227 -6.47 -5.76 -19.10
N SER A 228 -6.72 -4.46 -19.31
CA SER A 228 -5.69 -3.47 -19.55
C SER A 228 -5.68 -2.45 -18.41
N TRP A 229 -4.57 -1.74 -18.25
CA TRP A 229 -4.49 -0.66 -17.27
C TRP A 229 -3.87 0.57 -17.90
N THR A 230 -4.33 1.72 -17.43
CA THR A 230 -3.81 3.02 -17.87
C THR A 230 -3.29 3.77 -16.66
N LYS A 231 -2.17 4.48 -16.83
CA LYS A 231 -1.60 5.32 -15.77
C LYS A 231 -2.52 6.53 -15.58
N ILE A 232 -2.86 6.83 -14.32
CA ILE A 232 -3.73 7.95 -13.95
C ILE A 232 -3.02 8.89 -12.99
N PRO A 233 -3.45 10.15 -12.87
CA PRO A 233 -2.96 11.04 -11.83
C PRO A 233 -3.46 10.59 -10.44
N PRO A 234 -2.67 10.83 -9.37
CA PRO A 234 -3.02 10.40 -8.00
C PRO A 234 -4.37 10.91 -7.49
N ARG A 235 -4.80 12.10 -7.96
CA ARG A 235 -6.05 12.78 -7.57
C ARG A 235 -7.33 12.00 -7.92
N GLU A 236 -7.23 11.01 -8.80
CA GLU A 236 -8.35 10.16 -9.16
C GLU A 236 -8.64 9.08 -8.12
N VAL A 237 -7.65 8.69 -7.31
CA VAL A 237 -7.82 7.68 -6.27
C VAL A 237 -8.52 8.30 -5.06
N ARG A 238 -9.68 7.74 -4.68
CA ARG A 238 -10.51 8.25 -3.58
C ARG A 238 -10.97 7.13 -2.66
N PRO A 239 -11.10 7.40 -1.34
CA PRO A 239 -11.78 6.48 -0.43
C PRO A 239 -13.16 6.10 -0.97
N GLY A 240 -13.57 4.84 -0.78
CA GLY A 240 -14.78 4.23 -1.32
C GLY A 240 -14.54 3.39 -2.58
N MET A 241 -13.43 3.59 -3.30
CA MET A 241 -13.12 2.79 -4.49
C MET A 241 -12.64 1.38 -4.14
N VAL A 242 -12.97 0.40 -4.98
CA VAL A 242 -12.33 -0.92 -4.99
C VAL A 242 -10.98 -0.78 -5.69
N VAL A 243 -9.92 -1.18 -5.01
CA VAL A 243 -8.54 -1.04 -5.47
C VAL A 243 -7.78 -2.36 -5.34
N ASN A 244 -6.84 -2.59 -6.26
CA ASN A 244 -5.74 -3.52 -6.06
C ASN A 244 -4.50 -2.73 -5.66
N VAL A 245 -3.94 -3.04 -4.50
CA VAL A 245 -2.74 -2.40 -3.99
C VAL A 245 -1.57 -3.36 -4.11
N GLN A 246 -0.52 -2.94 -4.82
CA GLN A 246 0.75 -3.64 -4.84
C GLN A 246 1.64 -3.09 -3.74
N ALA A 247 2.09 -3.97 -2.86
CA ALA A 247 2.98 -3.63 -1.76
C ALA A 247 4.12 -4.64 -1.62
N VAL A 248 5.22 -4.24 -1.02
CA VAL A 248 6.37 -5.11 -0.76
C VAL A 248 6.48 -5.33 0.75
N PRO A 249 6.45 -6.58 1.25
CA PRO A 249 6.72 -6.85 2.65
C PRO A 249 8.14 -6.44 3.02
N VAL A 250 8.27 -5.68 4.11
CA VAL A 250 9.56 -5.23 4.63
C VAL A 250 9.62 -5.39 6.14
N VAL A 251 10.81 -5.65 6.67
CA VAL A 251 11.06 -5.66 8.11
C VAL A 251 11.80 -4.39 8.50
N ILE A 252 11.28 -3.66 9.48
CA ILE A 252 11.90 -2.42 9.96
C ILE A 252 12.17 -2.48 11.46
N PRO A 253 13.32 -1.97 11.92
CA PRO A 253 13.59 -1.85 13.35
C PRO A 253 12.69 -0.78 13.98
N THR A 254 12.23 -1.04 15.19
CA THR A 254 11.43 -0.13 15.99
C THR A 254 12.31 0.66 16.95
N ALA A 255 11.79 1.77 17.49
CA ALA A 255 12.49 2.55 18.51
C ALA A 255 12.74 1.76 19.81
N LYS A 256 12.03 0.65 20.03
CA LYS A 256 12.19 -0.24 21.19
C LYS A 256 13.26 -1.32 20.97
N GLY A 257 13.91 -1.34 19.79
CA GLY A 257 14.88 -2.38 19.43
C GLY A 257 14.25 -3.69 18.96
N THR A 258 12.92 -3.78 18.85
CA THR A 258 12.24 -4.91 18.20
C THR A 258 12.21 -4.73 16.69
N LEU A 259 11.96 -5.80 15.95
CA LEU A 259 11.68 -5.75 14.53
C LEU A 259 10.16 -5.81 14.30
N LYS A 260 9.67 -5.14 13.27
CA LYS A 260 8.27 -5.26 12.85
C LYS A 260 8.16 -5.39 11.34
N MET A 261 7.18 -6.18 10.90
CA MET A 261 6.82 -6.21 9.49
C MET A 261 5.97 -4.98 9.12
N ALA A 262 6.19 -4.46 7.92
CA ALA A 262 5.40 -3.41 7.30
C ALA A 262 5.21 -3.72 5.81
N LEU A 263 4.21 -3.09 5.20
CA LEU A 263 3.93 -3.21 3.77
C LEU A 263 4.31 -1.91 3.07
N LYS A 264 5.35 -1.95 2.24
CA LYS A 264 5.82 -0.81 1.45
C LYS A 264 4.92 -0.62 0.23
N LEU A 265 4.17 0.47 0.17
CA LEU A 265 3.26 0.78 -0.94
C LEU A 265 4.03 1.08 -2.24
N ARG A 266 3.74 0.35 -3.32
CA ARG A 266 4.35 0.54 -4.65
C ARG A 266 3.36 1.06 -5.69
N SER A 267 2.16 0.50 -5.74
CA SER A 267 1.14 0.96 -6.68
C SER A 267 -0.27 0.79 -6.15
N ILE A 268 -1.19 1.59 -6.70
CA ILE A 268 -2.63 1.49 -6.48
C ILE A 268 -3.31 1.47 -7.84
N MET A 269 -4.11 0.43 -8.09
CA MET A 269 -4.93 0.32 -9.27
C MET A 269 -6.41 0.40 -8.87
N ILE A 270 -7.15 1.33 -9.48
CA ILE A 270 -8.61 1.40 -9.34
C ILE A 270 -9.21 0.27 -10.17
N ILE A 271 -9.97 -0.61 -9.50
CA ILE A 271 -10.74 -1.69 -10.13
C ILE A 271 -12.15 -1.20 -10.42
N SER A 272 -12.79 -0.59 -9.43
CA SER A 272 -14.18 -0.16 -9.51
C SER A 272 -14.44 1.06 -8.61
N ASP A 273 -15.32 1.95 -9.08
CA ASP A 273 -15.80 3.12 -8.36
C ASP A 273 -17.28 2.99 -7.95
N GLU A 274 -17.82 1.77 -7.98
CA GLU A 274 -19.26 1.50 -7.81
C GLU A 274 -19.86 2.07 -6.52
N ALA A 275 -19.10 2.13 -5.42
CA ALA A 275 -19.61 2.70 -4.17
C ALA A 275 -19.70 4.21 -4.14
N LEU A 276 -18.98 4.90 -5.02
CA LEU A 276 -19.10 6.35 -5.17
C LEU A 276 -20.31 6.75 -6.01
N LYS A 277 -21.02 5.80 -6.62
CA LYS A 277 -22.20 6.07 -7.44
C LYS A 277 -23.51 6.07 -6.64
N VAL A 278 -23.47 5.63 -5.38
CA VAL A 278 -24.65 5.54 -4.51
C VAL A 278 -24.78 6.75 -3.59
N SER A 279 -23.67 7.46 -3.34
CA SER A 279 -23.58 8.73 -2.61
C SER A 279 -23.84 9.95 -3.47
#